data_AF-A0A7W1S4Z0-F1
#
_entry.id   AF-A0A7W1S4Z0-F1
#
_cell.length_a   1.000
_cell.length_b   1.000
_cell.length_c   1.000
_cell.angle_alpha   90.00
_cell.angle_beta   90.00
_cell.angle_gamma   90.00
#
_symmetry.space_group_name_H-M   'P 1'
#
loop_
_entity.id
_entity.type
_entity.pdbx_description
1 polymer ?
#
loop_
_entity_poly.entity_id
_entity_poly.type
_entity_poly.pdbx_seq_one_letter_code
_entity_poly.pdbx_strand_id
1 'polypeptide(L)'
;MKKLLVIVTTIATMLAVMGVVGAQETTATPEPTTATVGGVFPNKLDGMVIRRASERILLQATADATKLAPADILKQVRDGKTLADVITANGGSVESIVSTAVTTATSEINTAVTNGRLGQVQADKLIANLQKAYTSAVNGKFRMRTEKSIVSLAVLRLAAQQTGLTAQNIVKEIRSGKSLSAVLTEHKVDTTAFITSAVDAAKKRLDQAVTNRRITQTDADTRLQQFQQQLTEQINKVGGAEATPEATSAA
;
A
#
# COMPACT_ATOMS: atom_id res chain seq x y z
N MET A 1 -9.42 -23.36 29.53
CA MET A 1 -10.50 -23.78 28.60
C MET A 1 -11.65 -22.76 28.69
N LYS A 2 -12.18 -22.32 27.54
CA LYS A 2 -13.59 -21.92 27.25
C LYS A 2 -14.17 -20.75 28.09
N LYS A 3 -14.23 -19.52 27.56
CA LYS A 3 -15.32 -18.90 26.75
C LYS A 3 -16.71 -18.87 27.42
N LEU A 4 -17.19 -17.66 27.74
CA LEU A 4 -18.60 -17.22 27.82
C LEU A 4 -18.57 -15.72 27.44
N LEU A 5 -18.98 -15.26 26.25
CA LEU A 5 -20.30 -15.22 25.63
C LEU A 5 -21.32 -14.44 26.48
N VAL A 6 -21.41 -13.13 26.21
CA VAL A 6 -22.50 -12.26 26.67
C VAL A 6 -23.37 -11.94 25.46
N ILE A 7 -24.60 -12.47 25.49
CA ILE A 7 -25.72 -12.16 24.62
C ILE A 7 -26.37 -10.89 25.16
N VAL A 8 -26.58 -9.89 24.30
CA VAL A 8 -27.56 -8.82 24.55
C VAL A 8 -28.60 -8.87 23.46
N THR A 9 -29.75 -9.41 23.84
CA THR A 9 -30.99 -9.56 23.09
C THR A 9 -31.83 -8.26 23.09
N THR A 10 -32.72 -8.14 22.08
CA THR A 10 -34.05 -7.48 22.07
C THR A 10 -34.11 -5.93 22.03
N ILE A 11 -35.03 -5.21 21.37
CA ILE A 11 -36.28 -5.44 20.57
C ILE A 11 -36.47 -4.20 19.67
N ALA A 12 -37.00 -4.36 18.44
CA ALA A 12 -37.80 -3.33 17.79
C ALA A 12 -38.85 -3.97 16.87
N THR A 13 -39.99 -4.30 17.46
CA THR A 13 -41.26 -4.61 16.80
C THR A 13 -41.91 -3.35 16.27
N MET A 14 -42.32 -3.32 14.99
CA MET A 14 -43.35 -2.37 14.55
C MET A 14 -44.21 -2.95 13.41
N LEU A 15 -45.39 -3.43 13.84
CA LEU A 15 -46.73 -3.34 13.26
C LEU A 15 -46.94 -3.43 11.73
N ALA A 16 -47.66 -4.48 11.36
CA ALA A 16 -48.44 -4.60 10.13
C ALA A 16 -49.78 -3.83 10.25
N VAL A 17 -50.21 -3.22 9.14
CA VAL A 17 -51.64 -2.92 8.89
C VAL A 17 -52.03 -3.57 7.57
N MET A 18 -53.04 -4.45 7.66
CA MET A 18 -53.73 -5.12 6.57
C MET A 18 -54.66 -4.15 5.83
N GLY A 19 -54.70 -4.27 4.51
CA GLY A 19 -55.83 -3.90 3.66
C GLY A 19 -56.05 -5.02 2.65
N VAL A 20 -57.19 -5.71 2.75
CA VAL A 20 -57.59 -6.87 1.93
C VAL A 20 -58.49 -6.40 0.77
N VAL A 21 -58.46 -7.17 -0.31
CA VAL A 21 -59.55 -7.52 -1.27
C VAL A 21 -59.24 -7.14 -2.73
N GLY A 22 -59.10 -8.17 -3.56
CA GLY A 22 -59.05 -8.13 -5.02
C GLY A 22 -58.51 -9.44 -5.58
N ALA A 23 -59.38 -10.43 -5.76
CA ALA A 23 -59.09 -11.78 -6.24
C ALA A 23 -58.49 -11.83 -7.65
N GLN A 24 -57.48 -12.68 -7.86
CA GLN A 24 -57.41 -13.65 -8.97
C GLN A 24 -56.20 -14.58 -8.77
N GLU A 25 -56.46 -15.88 -8.55
CA GLU A 25 -55.44 -16.92 -8.68
C GLU A 25 -55.13 -17.12 -10.16
N THR A 26 -53.88 -16.90 -10.56
CA THR A 26 -53.26 -17.66 -11.65
C THR A 26 -51.79 -17.84 -11.30
N THR A 27 -51.45 -19.09 -11.04
CA THR A 27 -50.12 -19.63 -10.85
C THR A 27 -49.21 -19.28 -12.03
N ALA A 28 -48.27 -18.37 -11.79
CA ALA A 28 -47.04 -18.28 -12.57
C ALA A 28 -45.91 -17.92 -11.60
N THR A 29 -45.06 -18.91 -11.33
CA THR A 29 -43.76 -18.77 -10.69
C THR A 29 -43.04 -17.54 -11.25
N PRO A 30 -42.71 -16.51 -10.44
CA PRO A 30 -41.68 -15.58 -10.86
C PRO A 30 -40.36 -16.35 -10.75
N GLU A 31 -39.80 -16.76 -11.89
CA GLU A 31 -38.36 -16.96 -11.95
C GLU A 31 -37.70 -15.74 -11.31
N PRO A 32 -36.65 -15.91 -10.47
CA PRO A 32 -35.83 -14.78 -10.07
C PRO A 32 -35.15 -14.29 -11.34
N THR A 33 -35.77 -13.32 -12.01
CA THR A 33 -35.14 -12.59 -13.08
C THR A 33 -33.93 -11.93 -12.46
N THR A 34 -32.75 -12.48 -12.73
CA THR A 34 -31.46 -11.85 -12.53
C THR A 34 -31.40 -10.65 -13.46
N ALA A 35 -32.15 -9.61 -13.09
CA ALA A 35 -32.05 -8.29 -13.65
C ALA A 35 -30.72 -7.71 -13.15
N THR A 36 -29.66 -8.09 -13.86
CA THR A 36 -28.41 -7.35 -13.90
C THR A 36 -28.75 -5.99 -14.54
N VAL A 37 -29.27 -5.06 -13.73
CA VAL A 37 -29.35 -3.66 -14.11
C VAL A 37 -27.94 -3.09 -13.91
N GLY A 38 -27.08 -3.39 -14.87
CA GLY A 38 -25.92 -2.58 -15.14
C GLY A 38 -26.38 -1.30 -15.82
N GLY A 39 -26.26 -0.17 -15.13
CA GLY A 39 -26.27 1.14 -15.76
C GLY A 39 -26.72 2.29 -14.87
N VAL A 40 -25.94 3.38 -14.88
CA VAL A 40 -26.31 4.78 -14.56
C VAL A 40 -26.12 5.27 -13.11
N PHE A 41 -24.98 4.99 -12.47
CA PHE A 41 -24.37 5.98 -11.55
C PHE A 41 -22.83 5.93 -11.65
N PRO A 42 -22.14 6.98 -12.15
CA PRO A 42 -20.69 7.07 -12.10
C PRO A 42 -20.27 7.55 -10.71
N ASN A 43 -20.37 6.69 -9.70
CA ASN A 43 -19.76 6.96 -8.40
C ASN A 43 -19.14 5.68 -7.84
N LYS A 44 -18.27 5.06 -8.64
CA LYS A 44 -17.22 4.22 -8.07
C LYS A 44 -16.36 5.15 -7.23
N LEU A 45 -16.43 5.04 -5.91
CA LEU A 45 -15.37 5.57 -5.06
C LEU A 45 -14.06 5.02 -5.60
N ASP A 46 -13.31 5.88 -6.31
CA ASP A 46 -12.01 5.53 -6.85
C ASP A 46 -11.16 5.02 -5.69
N GLY A 47 -10.36 3.97 -5.88
CA GLY A 47 -9.54 3.38 -4.82
C GLY A 47 -8.64 4.44 -4.15
N MET A 48 -8.37 5.53 -4.87
CA MET A 48 -7.70 6.72 -4.36
C MET A 48 -8.47 7.46 -3.26
N VAL A 49 -9.80 7.54 -3.30
CA VAL A 49 -10.62 8.21 -2.28
C VAL A 49 -10.63 7.41 -0.99
N ILE A 50 -10.82 6.09 -1.08
CA ILE A 50 -10.77 5.18 0.07
C ILE A 50 -9.39 5.24 0.72
N ARG A 51 -8.32 5.23 -0.09
CA ARG A 51 -6.95 5.36 0.42
C ARG A 51 -6.72 6.69 1.15
N ARG A 52 -7.20 7.82 0.61
CA ARG A 52 -7.07 9.13 1.26
C ARG A 52 -7.88 9.23 2.56
N ALA A 53 -9.06 8.63 2.61
CA ALA A 53 -9.86 8.56 3.83
C ALA A 53 -9.14 7.73 4.91
N SER A 54 -8.64 6.55 4.55
CA SER A 54 -7.82 5.70 5.41
C SER A 54 -6.58 6.39 5.97
N GLU A 55 -5.84 7.14 5.13
CA GLU A 55 -4.68 7.92 5.56
C GLU A 55 -5.06 9.02 6.56
N ARG A 56 -6.21 9.69 6.36
CA ARG A 56 -6.74 10.67 7.31
C ARG A 56 -7.11 10.04 8.65
N ILE A 57 -7.78 8.89 8.64
CA ILE A 57 -8.17 8.17 9.86
C ILE A 57 -6.93 7.82 10.68
N LEU A 58 -5.90 7.25 10.05
CA LEU A 58 -4.65 6.90 10.75
C LEU A 58 -3.92 8.13 11.30
N LEU A 59 -3.86 9.21 10.52
CA LEU A 59 -3.23 10.45 10.96
C LEU A 59 -3.97 11.05 12.15
N GLN A 60 -5.31 11.07 12.10
CA GLN A 60 -6.14 11.60 13.18
C GLN A 60 -6.02 10.76 14.44
N ALA A 61 -6.16 9.43 14.34
CA ALA A 61 -5.99 8.52 15.47
C ALA A 61 -4.59 8.65 16.11
N THR A 62 -3.56 8.87 15.29
CA THR A 62 -2.21 9.14 15.79
C THR A 62 -2.12 10.46 16.52
N ALA A 63 -2.69 11.54 15.96
CA ALA A 63 -2.72 12.86 16.60
C ALA A 63 -3.41 12.80 17.96
N ASP A 64 -4.57 12.16 18.04
CA ASP A 64 -5.36 12.07 19.26
C ASP A 64 -4.64 11.28 20.37
N ALA A 65 -3.95 10.21 20.00
CA ALA A 65 -3.21 9.35 20.92
C ALA A 65 -1.86 9.93 21.36
N THR A 66 -1.16 10.64 20.47
CA THR A 66 0.18 11.20 20.75
C THR A 66 0.14 12.66 21.20
N LYS A 67 -1.02 13.31 21.13
CA LYS A 67 -1.24 14.75 21.37
C LYS A 67 -0.39 15.66 20.46
N LEU A 68 0.10 15.12 19.35
CA LEU A 68 0.81 15.89 18.34
C LEU A 68 -0.16 16.53 17.36
N ALA A 69 0.21 17.70 16.84
CA ALA A 69 -0.50 18.26 15.71
C ALA A 69 -0.29 17.37 14.46
N PRO A 70 -1.31 17.20 13.60
CA PRO A 70 -1.18 16.44 12.35
C PRO A 70 -0.04 16.96 11.46
N ALA A 71 0.24 18.26 11.49
CA ALA A 71 1.33 18.87 10.74
C ALA A 71 2.72 18.36 11.18
N ASP A 72 2.91 18.15 12.49
CA ASP A 72 4.18 17.68 13.06
C ASP A 72 4.40 16.19 12.81
N ILE A 73 3.33 15.40 12.87
CA ILE A 73 3.36 13.98 12.48
C ILE A 73 3.77 13.88 11.01
N LEU A 74 3.11 14.64 10.13
CA LEU A 74 3.44 14.66 8.70
C LEU A 74 4.86 15.13 8.43
N LYS A 75 5.38 16.10 9.20
CA LYS A 75 6.78 16.54 9.10
C LYS A 75 7.73 15.38 9.42
N GLN A 76 7.53 14.69 10.55
CA GLN A 76 8.36 13.55 10.94
C GLN A 76 8.30 12.38 9.94
N VAL A 77 7.12 12.09 9.39
CA VAL A 77 6.96 11.07 8.34
C VAL A 77 7.67 11.50 7.05
N ARG A 78 7.64 12.78 6.68
CA ARG A 78 8.42 13.33 5.55
C ARG A 78 9.94 13.31 5.80
N ASP A 79 10.35 13.36 7.05
CA ASP A 79 11.74 13.23 7.50
C ASP A 79 12.21 11.77 7.54
N GLY A 80 11.31 10.82 7.24
CA GLY A 80 11.64 9.42 7.01
C GLY A 80 11.31 8.49 8.16
N LYS A 81 10.72 9.00 9.25
CA LYS A 81 10.19 8.17 10.33
C LYS A 81 8.94 7.41 9.86
N THR A 82 8.69 6.24 10.43
CA THR A 82 7.39 5.57 10.30
C THR A 82 6.37 6.25 11.21
N LEU A 83 5.07 6.02 10.94
CA LEU A 83 4.03 6.40 11.90
C LEU A 83 4.25 5.66 13.23
N ALA A 84 4.69 4.40 13.19
CA ALA A 84 5.04 3.63 14.39
C ALA A 84 6.15 4.32 15.21
N ASP A 85 7.22 4.80 14.58
CA ASP A 85 8.31 5.49 15.27
C ASP A 85 7.82 6.78 15.91
N VAL A 86 6.95 7.53 15.23
CA VAL A 86 6.34 8.76 15.77
C VAL A 86 5.44 8.42 16.96
N ILE A 87 4.63 7.37 16.86
CA ILE A 87 3.75 6.89 17.93
C ILE A 87 4.57 6.49 19.16
N THR A 88 5.55 5.60 19.01
CA THR A 88 6.37 5.09 20.10
C THR A 88 7.20 6.20 20.74
N ALA A 89 7.78 7.11 19.95
CA ALA A 89 8.55 8.24 20.48
C ALA A 89 7.71 9.21 21.33
N ASN A 90 6.39 9.19 21.19
CA ASN A 90 5.45 10.04 21.93
C ASN A 90 4.58 9.24 22.91
N GLY A 91 5.02 8.05 23.30
CA GLY A 91 4.37 7.23 24.33
C GLY A 91 3.05 6.59 23.91
N GLY A 92 2.72 6.57 22.62
CA GLY A 92 1.52 5.93 22.10
C GLY A 92 1.67 4.43 21.87
N SER A 93 0.54 3.72 21.81
CA SER A 93 0.48 2.31 21.42
C SER A 93 0.06 2.17 19.96
N VAL A 94 0.95 1.59 19.15
CA VAL A 94 0.70 1.30 17.72
C VAL A 94 -0.52 0.40 17.55
N GLU A 95 -0.65 -0.62 18.39
CA GLU A 95 -1.77 -1.57 18.33
C GLU A 95 -3.11 -0.90 18.65
N SER A 96 -3.15 -0.07 19.69
CA SER A 96 -4.35 0.68 20.07
C SER A 96 -4.81 1.64 18.96
N ILE A 97 -3.87 2.35 18.34
CA ILE A 97 -4.14 3.28 17.23
C ILE A 97 -4.65 2.52 16.00
N VAL A 98 -4.03 1.38 15.64
CA VAL A 98 -4.52 0.55 14.54
C VAL A 98 -5.93 0.05 14.80
N SER A 99 -6.22 -0.46 16.00
CA SER A 99 -7.56 -0.93 16.38
C SER A 99 -8.62 0.17 16.29
N THR A 100 -8.29 1.36 16.79
CA THR A 100 -9.16 2.55 16.71
C THR A 100 -9.42 2.96 15.27
N ALA A 101 -8.37 2.96 14.43
CA ALA A 101 -8.48 3.28 13.02
C ALA A 101 -9.34 2.26 12.27
N VAL A 102 -9.18 0.94 12.53
CA VAL A 102 -9.99 -0.12 11.91
C VAL A 102 -11.46 0.04 12.26
N THR A 103 -11.76 0.33 13.52
CA THR A 103 -13.15 0.56 13.97
C THR A 103 -13.78 1.74 13.25
N THR A 104 -13.05 2.86 13.17
CA THR A 104 -13.51 4.08 12.48
C THR A 104 -13.73 3.82 11.00
N ALA A 105 -12.77 3.19 10.33
CA ALA A 105 -12.84 2.89 8.90
C ALA A 105 -13.97 1.90 8.57
N THR A 106 -14.23 0.92 9.44
CA THR A 106 -15.36 -0.01 9.28
C THR A 106 -16.69 0.75 9.32
N SER A 107 -16.84 1.71 10.23
CA SER A 107 -18.03 2.56 10.32
C SER A 107 -18.23 3.41 9.04
N GLU A 108 -17.16 4.03 8.53
CA GLU A 108 -17.22 4.81 7.29
C GLU A 108 -17.54 3.95 6.06
N ILE A 109 -16.96 2.75 5.98
CA ILE A 109 -17.25 1.80 4.90
C ILE A 109 -18.72 1.38 4.93
N ASN A 110 -19.26 1.04 6.10
CA ASN A 110 -20.69 0.69 6.24
C ASN A 110 -21.59 1.87 5.86
N THR A 111 -21.23 3.08 6.25
CA THR A 111 -21.93 4.30 5.84
C THR A 111 -21.89 4.51 4.33
N ALA A 112 -20.76 4.22 3.68
CA ALA A 112 -20.64 4.27 2.23
C ALA A 112 -21.52 3.23 1.53
N VAL A 113 -21.71 2.05 2.13
CA VAL A 113 -22.65 1.02 1.64
C VAL A 113 -24.10 1.50 1.77
N THR A 114 -24.50 1.97 2.94
CA THR A 114 -25.86 2.50 3.17
C THR A 114 -26.20 3.62 2.21
N ASN A 115 -25.24 4.49 1.91
CA ASN A 115 -25.40 5.59 0.97
C ASN A 115 -25.29 5.18 -0.51
N GLY A 116 -25.19 3.87 -0.81
CA GLY A 116 -25.10 3.34 -2.17
C GLY A 116 -23.80 3.68 -2.91
N ARG A 117 -22.78 4.19 -2.20
CA ARG A 117 -21.48 4.59 -2.77
C ARG A 117 -20.51 3.42 -2.91
N LEU A 118 -20.82 2.30 -2.27
CA LEU A 118 -20.01 1.08 -2.25
C LEU A 118 -20.92 -0.15 -2.23
N GLY A 119 -20.56 -1.19 -3.00
CA GLY A 119 -21.28 -2.47 -2.95
C GLY A 119 -20.88 -3.30 -1.73
N GLN A 120 -21.82 -4.07 -1.16
CA GLN A 120 -21.60 -4.90 0.04
C GLN A 120 -20.38 -5.85 -0.12
N VAL A 121 -20.28 -6.56 -1.24
CA VAL A 121 -19.16 -7.49 -1.51
C VAL A 121 -17.80 -6.78 -1.54
N GLN A 122 -17.75 -5.52 -1.96
CA GLN A 122 -16.53 -4.72 -1.95
C GLN A 122 -16.20 -4.23 -0.54
N ALA A 123 -17.22 -3.82 0.21
CA ALA A 123 -17.09 -3.42 1.62
C ALA A 123 -16.53 -4.56 2.48
N ASP A 124 -17.09 -5.78 2.36
CA ASP A 124 -16.67 -6.93 3.13
C ASP A 124 -15.19 -7.28 2.86
N LYS A 125 -14.78 -7.21 1.58
CA LYS A 125 -13.36 -7.40 1.18
C LYS A 125 -12.44 -6.31 1.75
N LEU A 126 -12.90 -5.07 1.82
CA LEU A 126 -12.13 -3.98 2.40
C LEU A 126 -11.98 -4.17 3.90
N ILE A 127 -13.09 -4.42 4.61
CA ILE A 127 -13.12 -4.62 6.07
C ILE A 127 -12.22 -5.80 6.47
N ALA A 128 -12.29 -6.92 5.75
CA ALA A 128 -11.44 -8.09 6.02
C ALA A 128 -9.95 -7.80 5.90
N ASN A 129 -9.54 -6.82 5.09
CA ASN A 129 -8.14 -6.46 4.86
C ASN A 129 -7.68 -5.22 5.65
N LEU A 130 -8.59 -4.50 6.33
CA LEU A 130 -8.28 -3.23 7.01
C LEU A 130 -7.17 -3.40 8.05
N GLN A 131 -7.27 -4.42 8.90
CA GLN A 131 -6.28 -4.67 9.96
C GLN A 131 -4.87 -4.77 9.37
N LYS A 132 -4.69 -5.65 8.38
CA LYS A 132 -3.40 -5.85 7.71
C LYS A 132 -2.93 -4.59 6.99
N ALA A 133 -3.83 -3.87 6.34
CA ALA A 133 -3.51 -2.64 5.63
C ALA A 133 -3.00 -1.54 6.58
N TYR A 134 -3.66 -1.35 7.73
CA TYR A 134 -3.27 -0.35 8.72
C TYR A 134 -2.02 -0.72 9.49
N THR A 135 -1.87 -1.99 9.88
CA THR A 135 -0.59 -2.47 10.44
C THR A 135 0.56 -2.23 9.46
N SER A 136 0.36 -2.51 8.17
CA SER A 136 1.39 -2.28 7.14
C SER A 136 1.64 -0.79 6.90
N ALA A 137 0.60 0.05 6.96
CA ALA A 137 0.73 1.49 6.75
C ALA A 137 1.45 2.18 7.91
N VAL A 138 1.17 1.79 9.16
CA VAL A 138 1.78 2.38 10.36
C VAL A 138 3.25 1.97 10.52
N ASN A 139 3.57 0.70 10.24
CA ASN A 139 4.93 0.18 10.30
C ASN A 139 5.73 0.43 9.01
N GLY A 140 5.07 0.81 7.93
CA GLY A 140 5.72 1.17 6.68
C GLY A 140 6.43 2.52 6.84
N LYS A 141 7.74 2.59 6.55
CA LYS A 141 8.30 3.90 6.18
C LYS A 141 7.52 4.30 4.92
N PHE A 142 7.01 5.53 4.85
CA PHE A 142 6.37 6.05 3.62
C PHE A 142 7.32 5.98 2.39
N ARG A 143 8.59 5.62 2.62
CA ARG A 143 9.65 5.33 1.64
C ARG A 143 10.06 3.85 1.50
N MET A 144 9.56 2.90 2.29
CA MET A 144 9.92 1.47 2.22
C MET A 144 8.88 0.61 1.50
N ARG A 145 8.56 0.99 0.26
CA ARG A 145 8.40 -0.01 -0.83
C ARG A 145 9.70 -0.25 -1.60
N THR A 146 10.83 0.29 -1.12
CA THR A 146 12.10 0.34 -1.87
C THR A 146 13.34 -0.02 -1.04
N GLU A 147 13.22 -0.87 -0.01
CA GLU A 147 14.41 -1.61 0.49
C GLU A 147 14.43 -3.05 -0.03
N LYS A 148 13.30 -3.56 -0.54
CA LYS A 148 13.18 -4.90 -1.14
C LYS A 148 12.74 -4.91 -2.62
N SER A 149 12.78 -3.77 -3.31
CA SER A 149 12.57 -3.74 -4.76
C SER A 149 13.92 -3.67 -5.47
N ILE A 150 14.21 -4.76 -6.18
CA ILE A 150 15.45 -5.23 -6.83
C ILE A 150 16.17 -4.21 -7.74
N VAL A 151 15.57 -3.07 -8.02
CA VAL A 151 16.17 -1.92 -8.70
C VAL A 151 15.35 -0.72 -8.23
N SER A 152 15.95 0.33 -7.66
CA SER A 152 15.17 1.51 -7.26
C SER A 152 14.43 2.10 -8.47
N LEU A 153 13.20 2.61 -8.31
CA LEU A 153 12.42 3.23 -9.40
C LEU A 153 13.24 4.30 -10.16
N ALA A 154 14.16 4.97 -9.47
CA ALA A 154 15.07 5.93 -10.07
C ALA A 154 16.11 5.27 -11.00
N VAL A 155 16.71 4.16 -10.57
CA VAL A 155 17.67 3.38 -11.38
C VAL A 155 16.97 2.75 -12.59
N LEU A 156 15.75 2.24 -12.41
CA LEU A 156 14.96 1.70 -13.53
C LEU A 156 14.58 2.78 -14.55
N ARG A 157 14.23 3.98 -14.08
CA ARG A 157 13.93 5.13 -14.95
C ARG A 157 15.18 5.59 -15.71
N LEU A 158 16.34 5.61 -15.06
CA LEU A 158 17.60 5.93 -15.72
C LEU A 158 17.94 4.87 -16.78
N ALA A 159 17.75 3.59 -16.46
CA ALA A 159 17.98 2.50 -17.40
C ALA A 159 17.06 2.64 -18.62
N ALA A 160 15.78 2.93 -18.40
CA ALA A 160 14.83 3.22 -19.48
C ALA A 160 15.28 4.40 -20.37
N GLN A 161 15.78 5.48 -19.75
CA GLN A 161 16.30 6.64 -20.48
C GLN A 161 17.53 6.31 -21.34
N GLN A 162 18.46 5.52 -20.81
CA GLN A 162 19.72 5.21 -21.52
C GLN A 162 19.55 4.07 -22.54
N THR A 163 18.67 3.11 -22.30
CA THR A 163 18.41 1.97 -23.21
C THR A 163 17.36 2.27 -24.28
N GLY A 164 16.58 3.34 -24.11
CA GLY A 164 15.41 3.65 -24.95
C GLY A 164 14.20 2.73 -24.69
N LEU A 165 14.29 1.80 -23.73
CA LEU A 165 13.19 0.91 -23.37
C LEU A 165 12.19 1.59 -22.42
N THR A 166 10.97 1.05 -22.35
CA THR A 166 10.07 1.37 -21.24
C THR A 166 10.50 0.64 -19.97
N ALA A 167 10.23 1.25 -18.81
CA ALA A 167 10.48 0.61 -17.51
C ALA A 167 9.75 -0.74 -17.37
N GLN A 168 8.58 -0.91 -18.02
CA GLN A 168 7.84 -2.17 -18.03
C GLN A 168 8.59 -3.26 -18.80
N ASN A 169 9.19 -2.94 -19.94
CA ASN A 169 9.94 -3.90 -20.74
C ASN A 169 11.20 -4.36 -19.99
N ILE A 170 11.94 -3.44 -19.38
CA ILE A 170 13.10 -3.79 -18.55
C ILE A 170 12.70 -4.72 -17.39
N VAL A 171 11.57 -4.45 -16.73
CA VAL A 171 11.07 -5.33 -15.65
C VAL A 171 10.68 -6.73 -16.16
N LYS A 172 10.11 -6.83 -17.38
CA LYS A 172 9.80 -8.12 -17.99
C LYS A 172 11.08 -8.93 -18.23
N GLU A 173 12.10 -8.32 -18.82
CA GLU A 173 13.41 -8.94 -19.07
C GLU A 173 14.06 -9.43 -17.75
N ILE A 174 14.01 -8.60 -16.71
CA ILE A 174 14.52 -8.98 -15.39
C ILE A 174 13.73 -10.15 -14.82
N ARG A 175 12.40 -10.16 -14.93
CA ARG A 175 11.56 -11.28 -14.46
C ARG A 175 11.78 -12.57 -15.23
N SER A 176 12.25 -12.47 -16.48
CA SER A 176 12.58 -13.64 -17.30
C SER A 176 13.95 -14.25 -16.99
N GLY A 177 14.66 -13.79 -15.95
CA GLY A 177 15.98 -14.35 -15.62
C GLY A 177 17.16 -13.52 -16.13
N LYS A 178 16.98 -12.30 -16.63
CA LYS A 178 18.11 -11.43 -16.97
C LYS A 178 18.52 -10.57 -15.78
N SER A 179 19.82 -10.27 -15.68
CA SER A 179 20.30 -9.21 -14.80
C SER A 179 20.04 -7.85 -15.45
N LEU A 180 20.00 -6.78 -14.66
CA LEU A 180 19.91 -5.44 -15.23
C LEU A 180 21.15 -5.12 -16.09
N SER A 181 22.33 -5.59 -15.69
CA SER A 181 23.58 -5.42 -16.46
C SER A 181 23.51 -6.08 -17.84
N ALA A 182 22.88 -7.26 -17.95
CA ALA A 182 22.66 -7.93 -19.22
C ALA A 182 21.72 -7.11 -20.12
N VAL A 183 20.60 -6.62 -19.56
CA VAL A 183 19.65 -5.76 -20.31
C VAL A 183 20.31 -4.46 -20.78
N LEU A 184 21.13 -3.82 -19.94
CA LEU A 184 21.87 -2.61 -20.31
C LEU A 184 22.84 -2.89 -21.47
N THR A 185 23.62 -3.97 -21.37
CA THR A 185 24.64 -4.34 -22.37
C THR A 185 24.01 -4.69 -23.72
N GLU A 186 22.90 -5.44 -23.70
CA GLU A 186 22.14 -5.80 -24.91
C GLU A 186 21.72 -4.55 -25.70
N HIS A 187 21.30 -3.52 -24.96
CA HIS A 187 20.92 -2.21 -25.46
C HIS A 187 22.08 -1.22 -25.59
N LYS A 188 23.33 -1.69 -25.64
CA LYS A 188 24.54 -0.90 -25.91
C LYS A 188 24.80 0.20 -24.86
N VAL A 189 24.29 0.03 -23.65
CA VAL A 189 24.60 0.92 -22.52
C VAL A 189 25.78 0.34 -21.75
N ASP A 190 26.83 1.16 -21.58
CA ASP A 190 27.97 0.82 -20.76
C ASP A 190 27.57 0.78 -19.26
N THR A 191 27.80 -0.35 -18.61
CA THR A 191 27.36 -0.58 -17.23
C THR A 191 28.12 0.30 -16.23
N THR A 192 29.38 0.63 -16.50
CA THR A 192 30.19 1.51 -15.64
C THR A 192 29.69 2.95 -15.73
N ALA A 193 29.47 3.45 -16.95
CA ALA A 193 28.90 4.77 -17.20
C ALA A 193 27.48 4.90 -16.62
N PHE A 194 26.70 3.82 -16.68
CA PHE A 194 25.39 3.74 -16.05
C PHE A 194 25.47 3.85 -14.52
N ILE A 195 26.36 3.09 -13.87
CA ILE A 195 26.58 3.16 -12.41
C ILE A 195 26.96 4.58 -12.02
N THR A 196 27.93 5.20 -12.71
CA THR A 196 28.34 6.59 -12.45
C THR A 196 27.16 7.54 -12.56
N SER A 197 26.38 7.45 -13.64
CA SER A 197 25.18 8.27 -13.83
C SER A 197 24.14 8.10 -12.71
N ALA A 198 23.97 6.86 -12.23
CA ALA A 198 23.05 6.56 -11.14
C ALA A 198 23.55 7.13 -9.80
N VAL A 199 24.85 7.02 -9.52
CA VAL A 199 25.50 7.57 -8.32
C VAL A 199 25.42 9.09 -8.32
N ASP A 200 25.68 9.76 -9.44
CA ASP A 200 25.57 11.21 -9.57
C ASP A 200 24.13 11.70 -9.34
N ALA A 201 23.16 11.00 -9.91
CA ALA A 201 21.74 11.31 -9.69
C ALA A 201 21.33 11.09 -8.22
N ALA A 202 21.89 10.09 -7.54
CA ALA A 202 21.69 9.87 -6.11
C ALA A 202 22.33 10.98 -5.29
N LYS A 203 23.58 11.34 -5.60
CA LYS A 203 24.32 12.43 -4.96
C LYS A 203 23.56 13.74 -5.05
N LYS A 204 23.09 14.13 -6.23
CA LYS A 204 22.31 15.38 -6.41
C LYS A 204 21.08 15.44 -5.50
N ARG A 205 20.39 14.32 -5.29
CA ARG A 205 19.23 14.25 -4.38
C ARG A 205 19.64 14.33 -2.92
N LEU A 206 20.74 13.70 -2.56
CA LEU A 206 21.28 13.74 -1.20
C LEU A 206 21.80 15.14 -0.87
N ASP A 207 22.53 15.79 -1.78
CA ASP A 207 22.99 17.18 -1.64
C ASP A 207 21.80 18.13 -1.46
N GLN A 208 20.74 17.98 -2.26
CA GLN A 208 19.49 18.74 -2.06
C GLN A 208 18.86 18.47 -0.68
N ALA A 209 18.95 17.24 -0.17
CA ALA A 209 18.46 16.94 1.17
C ALA A 209 19.33 17.59 2.26
N VAL A 210 20.65 17.68 2.07
CA VAL A 210 21.57 18.42 2.95
C VAL A 210 21.29 19.92 2.90
N THR A 211 21.15 20.52 1.71
CA THR A 211 20.81 21.94 1.54
C THR A 211 19.50 22.29 2.22
N ASN A 212 18.49 21.41 2.09
CA ASN A 212 17.21 21.56 2.76
C ASN A 212 17.25 21.21 4.26
N ARG A 213 18.45 20.94 4.82
CA ARG A 213 18.71 20.56 6.22
C ARG A 213 17.89 19.34 6.69
N ARG A 214 17.61 18.41 5.76
CA ARG A 214 16.82 17.17 6.01
C ARG A 214 17.69 16.00 6.44
N ILE A 215 18.97 16.02 6.08
CA ILE A 215 19.99 15.04 6.49
C ILE A 215 21.30 15.79 6.76
N THR A 216 22.19 15.17 7.52
CA THR A 216 23.56 15.68 7.70
C THR A 216 24.42 15.32 6.48
N GLN A 217 25.55 16.03 6.32
CA GLN A 217 26.52 15.68 5.28
C GLN A 217 27.08 14.26 5.48
N THR A 218 27.40 13.89 6.72
CA THR A 218 27.90 12.56 7.07
C THR A 218 26.90 11.45 6.71
N ASP A 219 25.60 11.69 6.93
CA ASP A 219 24.55 10.74 6.53
C ASP A 219 24.41 10.64 5.01
N ALA A 220 24.55 11.76 4.31
CA ALA A 220 24.52 11.80 2.85
C ALA A 220 25.66 10.96 2.26
N ASP A 221 26.88 11.15 2.77
CA ASP A 221 28.07 10.46 2.29
C ASP A 221 27.97 8.94 2.58
N THR A 222 27.52 8.57 3.77
CA THR A 222 27.30 7.15 4.14
C THR A 222 26.28 6.48 3.23
N ARG A 223 25.17 7.16 2.93
CA ARG A 223 24.11 6.64 2.03
C ARG A 223 24.60 6.52 0.60
N LEU A 224 25.43 7.46 0.14
CA LEU A 224 25.98 7.42 -1.21
C LEU A 224 26.93 6.22 -1.38
N GLN A 225 27.78 5.96 -0.38
CA GLN A 225 28.67 4.79 -0.36
C GLN A 225 27.88 3.47 -0.37
N GLN A 226 26.88 3.34 0.51
CA GLN A 226 26.01 2.16 0.55
C GLN A 226 25.26 1.97 -0.77
N PHE A 227 24.76 3.05 -1.37
CA PHE A 227 24.08 2.99 -2.66
C PHE A 227 25.01 2.49 -3.77
N GLN A 228 26.25 2.98 -3.84
CA GLN A 228 27.22 2.55 -4.85
C GLN A 228 27.54 1.05 -4.74
N GLN A 229 27.77 0.55 -3.52
CA GLN A 229 28.03 -0.87 -3.26
C GLN A 229 26.82 -1.72 -3.65
N GLN A 230 25.64 -1.37 -3.14
CA GLN A 230 24.40 -2.11 -3.42
C GLN A 230 24.04 -2.10 -4.91
N LEU A 231 24.22 -0.98 -5.60
CA LEU A 231 23.93 -0.88 -7.02
C LEU A 231 24.81 -1.84 -7.82
N THR A 232 26.11 -1.86 -7.54
CA THR A 232 27.08 -2.73 -8.22
C THR A 232 26.72 -4.21 -8.04
N GLU A 233 26.33 -4.62 -6.84
CA GLU A 233 25.86 -5.98 -6.58
C GLU A 233 24.52 -6.27 -7.27
N GLN A 234 23.56 -5.36 -7.17
CA GLN A 234 22.19 -5.60 -7.64
C GLN A 234 22.07 -5.62 -9.16
N ILE A 235 22.80 -4.79 -9.90
CA ILE A 235 22.71 -4.81 -11.36
C ILE A 235 23.18 -6.14 -11.96
N ASN A 236 24.06 -6.85 -11.25
CA ASN A 236 24.62 -8.13 -11.67
C ASN A 236 23.80 -9.33 -11.19
N LYS A 237 22.86 -9.13 -10.26
CA LYS A 237 21.94 -10.20 -9.84
C LYS A 237 20.91 -10.49 -10.92
N VAL A 238 20.73 -11.76 -11.20
CA VAL A 238 19.69 -12.28 -12.10
C VAL A 238 18.32 -12.15 -11.43
N GLY A 239 17.34 -11.58 -12.13
CA GLY A 239 15.97 -11.51 -11.62
C GLY A 239 15.28 -12.87 -11.66
N GLY A 240 14.86 -13.39 -10.51
CA GLY A 240 14.19 -14.70 -10.43
C GLY A 240 14.87 -15.71 -9.50
N ALA A 241 16.04 -15.39 -8.95
CA ALA A 241 16.64 -16.20 -7.89
C ALA A 241 15.91 -15.98 -6.54
N GLU A 242 14.69 -16.53 -6.40
CA GLU A 242 14.46 -17.26 -5.17
C GLU A 242 15.47 -18.40 -5.18
N ALA A 243 16.44 -18.34 -4.28
CA ALA A 243 17.24 -19.50 -3.95
C ALA A 243 16.28 -20.54 -3.34
N THR A 244 15.66 -21.36 -4.18
CA THR A 244 15.37 -22.73 -3.79
C THR A 244 16.72 -23.40 -3.67
N PRO A 245 17.17 -23.79 -2.46
CA PRO A 245 18.24 -24.76 -2.36
C PRO A 245 17.65 -26.04 -2.96
N GLU A 246 17.91 -26.30 -4.23
CA GLU A 246 17.70 -27.64 -4.76
C GLU A 246 18.64 -28.54 -4.00
N ALA A 247 18.03 -29.30 -3.11
CA ALA A 247 18.61 -30.44 -2.45
C ALA A 247 19.37 -31.24 -3.50
N THR A 248 20.70 -31.29 -3.34
CA THR A 248 21.51 -32.35 -3.92
C THR A 248 21.08 -33.65 -3.23
N SER A 249 20.01 -34.23 -3.76
CA SER A 249 19.54 -35.57 -3.48
C SER A 249 19.84 -36.43 -4.70
N ALA A 250 20.75 -37.40 -4.51
CA ALA A 250 21.06 -38.55 -5.36
C ALA A 250 21.66 -38.21 -6.75
N ALA A 251 22.70 -38.90 -7.22
CA ALA A 251 23.15 -40.27 -6.99
C ALA A 251 24.68 -40.36 -6.95
#